data_AF-A0A0F9S381-F1
#
_entry.id   AF-A0A0F9S381-F1
#
_cell.length_a   1.000
_cell.length_b   1.000
_cell.length_c   1.000
_cell.angle_alpha   90.00
_cell.angle_beta   90.00
_cell.angle_gamma   90.00
#
_symmetry.space_group_name_H-M   'P 1'
#
loop_
_entity.id
_entity.type
_entity.pdbx_description
1 polymer ?
#
loop_
_entity_poly.entity_id
_entity_poly.type
_entity_poly.pdbx_seq_one_letter_code
_entity_poly.pdbx_strand_id
1 'polypeptide(L)'
;MKGIKIADADMFSEVNCPLFNSFTFVKGIGVKTETTLNELGINCWDDVIKKQCPELFPKQKWHVLWNSVNSAIEALKIRDVSQLTSIIPKIQHWKMIPNFIDRIAYLDIETTGLSPRYSHITTIAVYDGT
;
A
#
# COMPACT_ATOMS: atom_id res chain seq x y z
N MET A 1 0.03 31.75 -1.58
CA MET A 1 -1.17 31.54 -0.74
C MET A 1 -1.06 30.17 -0.08
N LYS A 2 -1.22 30.15 1.25
CA LYS A 2 -1.31 29.02 2.20
C LYS A 2 -0.28 27.89 2.08
N GLY A 3 0.71 27.96 2.97
CA GLY A 3 1.56 26.83 3.33
C GLY A 3 0.73 25.69 3.89
N ILE A 4 1.02 24.50 3.39
CA ILE A 4 0.41 23.26 3.84
C ILE A 4 1.19 22.81 5.08
N LYS A 5 0.64 23.12 6.27
CA LYS A 5 0.95 22.40 7.50
C LYS A 5 0.39 20.98 7.32
N ILE A 6 1.24 19.95 7.35
CA ILE A 6 0.78 18.59 7.64
C ILE A 6 1.69 18.02 8.70
N ALA A 7 1.37 18.39 9.93
CA ALA A 7 1.60 17.55 11.09
C ALA A 7 0.23 17.47 11.74
N ASP A 8 -0.54 16.44 11.44
CA ASP A 8 -1.69 16.03 12.24
C ASP A 8 -1.97 14.54 11.97
N ALA A 9 -2.20 13.81 13.06
CA ALA A 9 -2.32 12.36 13.14
C ALA A 9 -3.60 11.78 12.50
N ASP A 10 -4.29 12.56 11.66
CA ASP A 10 -5.57 12.23 11.01
C ASP A 10 -5.44 11.81 9.54
N MET A 11 -4.21 11.62 9.03
CA MET A 11 -3.98 11.42 7.59
C MET A 11 -4.37 10.04 7.01
N PHE A 12 -4.89 9.12 7.82
CA PHE A 12 -5.22 7.76 7.38
C PHE A 12 -6.72 7.42 7.46
N SER A 13 -7.58 8.37 7.88
CA SER A 13 -8.97 8.09 8.27
C SER A 13 -10.05 8.37 7.22
N GLU A 14 -9.75 8.97 6.05
CA GLU A 14 -10.84 9.41 5.15
C GLU A 14 -10.83 8.87 3.71
N VAL A 15 -9.85 8.05 3.31
CA VAL A 15 -9.88 7.41 1.99
C VAL A 15 -9.72 5.92 2.15
N ASN A 16 -10.64 5.15 1.57
CA ASN A 16 -10.66 3.69 1.50
C ASN A 16 -9.44 3.18 0.72
N CYS A 17 -8.26 3.38 1.28
CA CYS A 17 -6.99 3.16 0.63
C CYS A 17 -6.64 1.67 0.78
N PRO A 18 -6.53 0.92 -0.33
CA PRO A 18 -6.48 -0.55 -0.32
C PRO A 18 -5.33 -1.12 0.52
N LEU A 19 -4.27 -0.34 0.71
CA LEU A 19 -3.12 -0.74 1.50
C LEU A 19 -3.42 -0.79 3.00
N PHE A 20 -4.07 0.24 3.55
CA PHE A 20 -4.37 0.32 4.99
C PHE A 20 -5.41 -0.70 5.46
N ASN A 21 -6.26 -1.16 4.54
CA ASN A 21 -7.31 -2.13 4.82
C ASN A 21 -6.89 -3.56 4.46
N SER A 22 -5.58 -3.83 4.44
CA SER A 22 -5.05 -5.15 4.17
C SER A 22 -3.80 -5.48 4.98
N PHE A 23 -3.69 -6.75 5.34
CA PHE A 23 -2.57 -7.33 6.06
C PHE A 23 -1.82 -8.38 5.23
N THR A 24 -2.32 -8.69 4.03
CA THR A 24 -1.74 -9.73 3.14
C THR A 24 -0.34 -9.40 2.61
N PHE A 25 0.17 -8.19 2.84
CA PHE A 25 1.57 -7.86 2.56
C PHE A 25 2.53 -8.45 3.60
N VAL A 26 2.03 -8.80 4.79
CA VAL A 26 2.84 -9.35 5.88
C VAL A 26 3.10 -10.83 5.64
N LYS A 27 4.38 -11.22 5.68
CA LYS A 27 4.79 -12.62 5.54
C LYS A 27 4.05 -13.51 6.56
N GLY A 28 3.36 -14.54 6.06
CA GLY A 28 2.60 -15.48 6.89
C GLY A 28 1.14 -15.07 7.17
N ILE A 29 0.69 -13.94 6.62
CA ILE A 29 -0.71 -13.52 6.61
C ILE A 29 -1.22 -13.62 5.17
N GLY A 30 -1.99 -14.67 4.91
CA GLY A 30 -2.77 -14.81 3.68
C GLY A 30 -4.22 -14.41 3.89
N VAL A 31 -5.03 -14.49 2.83
CA VAL A 31 -6.45 -14.13 2.84
C VAL A 31 -7.20 -14.77 4.02
N LYS A 32 -7.00 -16.06 4.28
CA LYS A 32 -7.64 -16.75 5.41
C LYS A 32 -7.31 -16.11 6.77
N THR A 33 -6.04 -15.76 6.99
CA THR A 33 -5.60 -15.12 8.24
C THR A 33 -6.15 -13.70 8.35
N GLU A 34 -6.20 -12.97 7.24
CA GLU A 34 -6.81 -11.63 7.17
C GLU A 34 -8.32 -11.70 7.47
N THR A 35 -9.05 -12.67 6.93
CA THR A 35 -10.45 -12.92 7.29
C THR A 35 -10.62 -13.18 8.79
N THR A 36 -9.77 -14.01 9.40
CA THR A 36 -9.81 -14.23 10.85
C THR A 36 -9.53 -12.94 11.64
N LEU A 37 -8.59 -12.10 11.21
CA LEU A 37 -8.34 -10.80 11.84
C LEU A 37 -9.57 -9.89 11.75
N ASN A 38 -10.23 -9.84 10.59
CA ASN A 38 -11.45 -9.05 10.40
C ASN A 38 -12.60 -9.54 11.30
N GLU A 39 -12.80 -10.86 11.40
CA GLU A 39 -13.76 -11.49 12.32
C GLU A 39 -13.46 -11.17 13.79
N LEU A 40 -12.18 -10.99 14.13
CA LEU A 40 -11.71 -10.56 15.45
C LEU A 40 -11.73 -9.03 15.63
N GLY A 41 -12.31 -8.29 14.69
CA GLY A 41 -12.48 -6.84 14.76
C GLY A 41 -11.22 -6.02 14.45
N ILE A 42 -10.25 -6.60 13.76
CA ILE A 42 -9.05 -5.94 13.25
C ILE A 42 -9.17 -5.82 11.73
N ASN A 43 -9.59 -4.67 11.21
CA ASN A 43 -9.94 -4.48 9.81
C ASN A 43 -8.98 -3.56 9.05
N CYS A 44 -8.20 -2.76 9.77
CA CYS A 44 -7.24 -1.83 9.18
C CYS A 44 -5.98 -1.69 10.04
N TRP A 45 -4.99 -0.97 9.53
CA TRP A 45 -3.73 -0.72 10.23
C TRP A 45 -3.94 0.03 11.55
N ASP A 46 -4.89 0.96 11.60
CA ASP A 46 -5.24 1.68 12.83
C ASP A 46 -5.69 0.75 13.95
N ASP A 47 -6.45 -0.29 13.62
CA ASP A 47 -6.84 -1.32 14.59
C ASP A 47 -5.62 -2.05 15.15
N VAL A 48 -4.63 -2.35 14.31
CA VAL A 48 -3.38 -2.99 14.74
C VAL A 48 -2.59 -2.09 15.69
N ILE A 49 -2.57 -0.78 15.45
CA ILE A 49 -1.84 0.18 16.29
C ILE A 49 -2.57 0.47 17.61
N LYS A 50 -3.89 0.62 17.57
CA LYS A 50 -4.70 1.11 18.71
C LYS A 50 -5.23 0.00 19.60
N LYS A 51 -5.46 -1.21 19.07
CA LYS A 51 -6.03 -2.34 19.82
C LYS A 51 -4.93 -3.29 20.30
N GLN A 52 -5.25 -4.05 21.35
CA GLN A 52 -4.42 -5.15 21.80
C GLN A 52 -4.60 -6.38 20.90
N CYS A 53 -3.63 -7.31 20.93
CA CYS A 53 -3.75 -8.59 20.27
C CYS A 53 -5.05 -9.29 20.70
N PRO A 54 -5.92 -9.70 19.75
CA PRO A 54 -7.09 -10.51 20.10
C PRO A 54 -6.67 -11.79 20.84
N GLU A 55 -7.46 -12.21 21.83
CA GLU A 55 -7.15 -13.35 22.71
C GLU A 55 -6.92 -14.65 21.93
N LEU A 56 -7.71 -14.88 20.88
CA LEU A 56 -7.65 -16.06 20.03
C LEU A 56 -6.62 -15.97 18.89
N PHE A 57 -5.84 -14.89 18.81
CA PHE A 57 -4.84 -14.71 17.76
C PHE A 57 -3.41 -14.99 18.26
N PRO A 58 -2.56 -15.69 17.49
CA PRO A 58 -1.21 -16.03 17.94
C PRO A 58 -0.34 -14.80 18.19
N LYS A 59 0.18 -14.64 19.42
CA LYS A 59 0.99 -13.49 19.84
C LYS A 59 2.23 -13.25 18.95
N GLN A 60 2.90 -14.31 18.51
CA GLN A 60 4.06 -14.19 17.62
C GLN A 60 3.66 -13.61 16.25
N LYS A 61 2.52 -14.04 15.69
CA LYS A 61 2.00 -13.48 14.43
C LYS A 61 1.56 -12.04 14.60
N TRP A 62 0.94 -11.71 15.74
CA TRP A 62 0.56 -10.33 16.07
C TRP A 62 1.77 -9.40 16.10
N HIS A 63 2.86 -9.81 16.76
CA HIS A 63 4.09 -9.03 16.81
C HIS A 63 4.68 -8.78 15.42
N VAL A 64 4.68 -9.79 14.54
CA VAL A 64 5.14 -9.62 13.14
C VAL A 64 4.22 -8.67 12.37
N LEU A 65 2.90 -8.80 12.53
CA LEU A 65 1.92 -7.89 11.93
C LEU A 65 2.14 -6.45 12.39
N TRP A 66 2.23 -6.23 13.70
CA TRP A 66 2.42 -4.92 14.29
C TRP A 66 3.72 -4.25 13.82
N ASN A 67 4.85 -4.96 13.81
CA ASN A 67 6.11 -4.42 13.30
C ASN A 67 6.04 -4.09 11.80
N SER A 68 5.39 -4.93 11.00
CA SER A 68 5.29 -4.72 9.55
C SER A 68 4.41 -3.52 9.23
N VAL A 69 3.29 -3.36 9.94
CA VAL A 69 2.40 -2.19 9.84
C VAL A 69 3.13 -0.92 10.26
N ASN A 70 3.83 -0.90 11.39
CA ASN A 70 4.60 0.28 11.81
C ASN A 70 5.68 0.65 10.79
N SER A 71 6.41 -0.33 10.26
CA SER A 71 7.44 -0.08 9.24
C SER A 71 6.85 0.54 7.98
N ALA A 72 5.68 0.06 7.54
CA ALA A 72 4.99 0.60 6.38
C ALA A 72 4.41 2.01 6.64
N ILE A 73 3.89 2.27 7.85
CA ILE A 73 3.44 3.60 8.27
C ILE A 73 4.60 4.61 8.24
N GLU A 74 5.76 4.27 8.81
CA GLU A 74 6.92 5.15 8.80
C GLU A 74 7.39 5.44 7.37
N ALA A 75 7.45 4.43 6.51
CA ALA A 75 7.79 4.62 5.10
C ALA A 75 6.78 5.52 4.36
N LEU A 76 5.47 5.38 4.65
CA LEU A 76 4.43 6.25 4.08
C LEU A 76 4.52 7.69 4.58
N LYS A 77 4.84 7.92 5.87
CA LYS A 77 4.97 9.27 6.45
C LYS A 77 6.01 10.11 5.71
N ILE A 78 7.14 9.49 5.36
CA ILE A 78 8.20 10.14 4.58
C ILE A 78 8.07 9.94 3.06
N ARG A 79 7.00 9.26 2.61
CA ARG A 79 6.72 8.92 1.20
C ARG A 79 7.88 8.17 0.51
N ASP A 80 8.56 7.27 1.23
CA ASP A 80 9.66 6.44 0.69
C ASP A 80 9.12 5.23 -0.09
N VAL A 81 8.99 5.42 -1.41
CA VAL A 81 8.53 4.36 -2.34
C VAL A 81 9.49 3.17 -2.36
N SER A 82 10.81 3.40 -2.27
CA SER A 82 11.80 2.32 -2.33
C SER A 82 11.62 1.39 -1.14
N GLN A 83 11.52 1.95 0.07
CA GLN A 83 11.27 1.18 1.27
C GLN A 83 9.92 0.46 1.20
N LEU A 84 8.85 1.13 0.75
CA LEU A 84 7.54 0.48 0.60
C LEU A 84 7.58 -0.70 -0.38
N THR A 85 8.23 -0.57 -1.53
CA THR A 85 8.37 -1.68 -2.50
C THR A 85 9.25 -2.84 -1.99
N SER A 86 10.04 -2.62 -0.94
CA SER A 86 10.77 -3.70 -0.26
C SER A 86 9.92 -4.46 0.76
N ILE A 87 8.89 -3.81 1.31
CA ILE A 87 7.97 -4.38 2.31
C ILE A 87 6.75 -5.01 1.63
N ILE A 88 6.17 -4.31 0.65
CA ILE A 88 4.94 -4.71 -0.03
C ILE A 88 5.29 -5.61 -1.23
N PRO A 89 4.69 -6.80 -1.36
CA PRO A 89 4.92 -7.65 -2.51
C PRO A 89 4.53 -6.97 -3.83
N LYS A 90 5.30 -7.22 -4.90
CA LYS A 90 5.06 -6.62 -6.25
C LYS A 90 3.61 -6.73 -6.73
N ILE A 91 2.96 -7.87 -6.51
CA ILE A 91 1.56 -8.11 -6.91
C ILE A 91 0.56 -7.21 -6.16
N GLN A 92 0.97 -6.60 -5.05
CA GLN A 92 0.16 -5.71 -4.22
C GLN A 92 0.59 -4.23 -4.33
N HIS A 93 1.59 -3.89 -5.15
CA HIS A 93 2.03 -2.49 -5.30
C HIS A 93 0.89 -1.54 -5.71
N TRP A 94 -0.09 -2.04 -6.47
CA TRP A 94 -1.26 -1.26 -6.86
C TRP A 94 -2.03 -0.68 -5.66
N LYS A 95 -1.97 -1.33 -4.49
CA LYS A 95 -2.63 -0.85 -3.26
C LYS A 95 -2.03 0.47 -2.76
N MET A 96 -0.78 0.76 -3.10
CA MET A 96 -0.07 1.98 -2.72
C MET A 96 -0.43 3.17 -3.62
N ILE A 97 -0.96 2.94 -4.83
CA ILE A 97 -1.20 4.00 -5.83
C ILE A 97 -1.99 5.18 -5.25
N PRO A 98 -3.08 4.99 -4.48
CA PRO A 98 -3.84 6.13 -3.93
C PRO A 98 -3.02 7.03 -3.00
N ASN A 99 -1.93 6.53 -2.40
CA ASN A 99 -1.04 7.31 -1.53
C ASN A 99 -0.11 8.27 -2.29
N PHE A 100 -0.01 8.12 -3.61
CA PHE A 100 0.93 8.85 -4.47
C PHE A 100 0.24 9.48 -5.68
N ILE A 101 -1.08 9.65 -5.64
CA ILE A 101 -1.83 10.17 -6.80
C ILE A 101 -1.36 11.57 -7.24
N ASP A 102 -0.82 12.36 -6.31
CA ASP A 102 -0.24 13.69 -6.56
C ASP A 102 1.21 13.66 -7.09
N ARG A 103 1.81 12.46 -7.22
CA ARG A 103 3.22 12.24 -7.60
C ARG A 103 3.41 11.00 -8.47
N ILE A 104 2.37 10.54 -9.17
CA ILE A 104 2.42 9.39 -10.06
C ILE A 104 2.17 9.85 -11.50
N ALA A 105 2.80 9.17 -12.45
CA ALA A 105 2.46 9.30 -13.87
C ALA A 105 2.18 7.92 -14.44
N TYR A 106 1.16 7.84 -15.28
CA TYR A 106 0.79 6.65 -16.05
C TYR A 106 1.47 6.77 -17.42
N LEU A 107 2.35 5.83 -17.70
CA LEU A 107 3.08 5.74 -18.96
C LEU A 107 2.47 4.62 -19.80
N ASP A 108 2.06 4.96 -21.01
CA ASP A 108 1.60 4.01 -22.01
C ASP A 108 2.49 4.08 -23.26
N ILE A 109 2.91 2.91 -23.74
CA ILE A 109 3.80 2.77 -24.90
C ILE A 109 3.15 1.81 -25.86
N GLU A 110 2.73 2.36 -27.00
CA GLU A 110 2.18 1.59 -28.09
C GLU A 110 3.26 1.32 -29.13
N THR A 111 3.19 0.13 -29.73
CA THR A 111 4.11 -0.30 -30.79
C THR A 111 3.34 -0.80 -32.00
N THR A 112 4.02 -0.92 -33.13
CA THR A 112 3.41 -1.54 -34.33
C THR A 112 2.97 -2.98 -34.11
N GLY A 113 3.46 -3.67 -33.08
CA GLY A 113 3.08 -5.05 -32.73
C GLY A 113 3.48 -6.11 -33.76
N LEU A 114 4.31 -5.76 -34.75
CA LEU A 114 4.63 -6.63 -35.89
C LEU A 114 5.54 -7.79 -35.52
N SER A 115 6.50 -7.57 -34.61
CA SER A 115 7.29 -8.67 -34.02
C SER A 115 8.02 -8.24 -32.72
N PRO A 116 8.38 -9.19 -31.82
CA PRO A 116 9.11 -8.86 -30.59
C PRO A 116 10.51 -8.27 -30.80
N ARG A 117 11.14 -8.51 -31.96
CA ARG A 117 12.49 -8.01 -32.29
C ARG A 117 12.48 -6.83 -33.26
N TYR A 118 11.44 -6.72 -34.07
CA TYR A 118 11.26 -5.71 -35.10
C TYR A 118 9.86 -5.13 -34.95
N SER A 119 9.72 -4.21 -34.00
CA SER A 119 8.56 -3.33 -33.86
C SER A 119 9.07 -1.91 -33.65
N HIS A 120 8.28 -0.94 -34.07
CA HIS A 120 8.57 0.48 -33.86
C HIS A 120 7.59 1.04 -32.84
N ILE A 121 8.08 1.96 -32.00
CA ILE A 121 7.22 2.75 -31.12
C ILE A 121 6.36 3.66 -32.02
N THR A 122 5.05 3.62 -31.83
CA THR A 122 4.08 4.45 -32.58
C THR A 122 3.61 5.63 -31.73
N THR A 123 3.38 5.40 -30.45
CA THR A 123 2.90 6.40 -29.51
C THR A 123 3.57 6.22 -28.16
N ILE A 124 3.92 7.34 -27.53
CA ILE A 124 4.27 7.42 -26.12
C ILE A 124 3.30 8.42 -25.49
N ALA A 125 2.51 7.96 -24.53
CA ALA A 125 1.57 8.80 -23.79
C ALA A 125 1.95 8.82 -22.31
N VAL A 126 1.87 10.01 -21.72
CA VAL A 126 2.06 10.22 -20.28
C VAL A 126 0.86 10.98 -19.75
N TYR A 127 0.26 10.47 -18.70
CA TYR A 127 -0.82 11.13 -17.96
C TYR A 127 -0.42 11.22 -16.49
N ASP A 128 -0.36 12.42 -15.93
CA ASP A 128 0.04 12.68 -14.54
C ASP A 128 -1.13 13.10 -13.64
N GLY A 129 -2.36 13.06 -14.16
CA GLY A 129 -3.55 13.45 -13.40
C GLY A 129 -3.91 14.94 -13.51
N THR A 130 -3.19 15.74 -14.32
CA THR A 130 -3.50 17.15 -14.58
C THR A 130 -4.22 17.40 -15.91
#